data_AF-A0A6F8ZRA3-F1
#
_entry.id   AF-A0A6F8ZRA3-F1
#
_cell.length_a   1.000
_cell.length_b   1.000
_cell.length_c   1.000
_cell.angle_alpha   90.00
_cell.angle_beta   90.00
_cell.angle_gamma   90.00
#
_symmetry.space_group_name_H-M   'P 1'
#
loop_
_entity.id
_entity.type
_entity.pdbx_description
1 polymer ?
#
loop_
_entity_poly.entity_id
_entity_poly.type
_entity_poly.pdbx_seq_one_letter_code
_entity_poly.pdbx_strand_id
1 'polypeptide(L)'
;IVFSTLVFGPACGFLLGSLCTKFYVDFVFIDTSKLDITSDDPRWIGAWWGGFLLCGALLFFSSLFMFGFPQTLSDREKDRDGGGESEQAMLPSTSLPLDYTEMPKSSNGVGRNNHEPINGPTCFQQLRVIPKVTKHLLSNPVFTCITLAACMEIGVVAGFAAFLGKYLEQQFNLTTSSANQLLGMTAIPCACLGIFLGGLLVKKLNLSALGAIRMAMLVNLISTACYVSFLFLGCDTGPVAGVTVAYGNETLRVGEKPEVPCMSNCNCYTSSVSPVCGSNGVTYLSSCFAGCTT
;
A
#
# COMPACT_ATOMS: atom_id res chain seq x y z
N ILE A 1 0.17 16.58 5.74
CA ILE A 1 -0.59 16.30 4.50
C ILE A 1 -0.17 14.96 3.91
N VAL A 2 1.06 14.80 3.41
CA VAL A 2 1.53 13.55 2.76
C VAL A 2 1.31 12.30 3.61
N PHE A 3 1.67 12.33 4.91
CA PHE A 3 1.47 11.19 5.81
C PHE A 3 -0.01 10.86 6.01
N SER A 4 -0.87 11.86 6.18
CA SER A 4 -2.32 11.68 6.29
C SER A 4 -2.90 11.08 5.01
N THR A 5 -2.49 11.57 3.84
CA THR A 5 -2.94 11.04 2.54
C THR A 5 -2.50 9.59 2.33
N LEU A 6 -1.29 9.22 2.77
CA LEU A 6 -0.79 7.84 2.69
C LEU A 6 -1.58 6.88 3.58
N VAL A 7 -1.97 7.31 4.78
CA VAL A 7 -2.69 6.45 5.73
C VAL A 7 -4.19 6.35 5.40
N PHE A 8 -4.84 7.47 5.11
CA PHE A 8 -6.28 7.48 4.82
C PHE A 8 -6.61 7.06 3.39
N GLY A 9 -5.68 7.24 2.43
CA GLY A 9 -5.88 6.92 1.03
C GLY A 9 -6.32 5.48 0.78
N PRO A 10 -5.58 4.46 1.23
CA PRO A 10 -5.96 3.06 1.07
C PRO A 10 -7.32 2.74 1.68
N ALA A 11 -7.62 3.24 2.87
CA ALA A 11 -8.88 2.98 3.55
C ALA A 11 -10.08 3.58 2.80
N CYS A 12 -9.96 4.82 2.33
CA CYS A 12 -10.95 5.45 1.45
C CYS A 12 -11.08 4.68 0.13
N GLY A 13 -9.97 4.17 -0.41
CA GLY A 13 -9.95 3.33 -1.61
C GLY A 13 -10.74 2.03 -1.44
N PHE A 14 -10.60 1.34 -0.30
CA PHE A 14 -11.38 0.13 0.00
C PHE A 14 -12.87 0.41 0.16
N LEU A 15 -13.23 1.52 0.81
CA LEU A 15 -14.64 1.92 0.92
C LEU A 15 -15.23 2.27 -0.45
N LEU A 16 -14.51 3.05 -1.26
CA LEU A 16 -14.95 3.37 -2.61
C LEU A 16 -15.06 2.11 -3.47
N GLY A 17 -14.07 1.23 -3.40
CA GLY A 17 -14.08 -0.07 -4.07
C GLY A 17 -15.28 -0.92 -3.65
N SER A 18 -15.59 -0.98 -2.36
CA SER A 18 -16.77 -1.67 -1.82
C SER A 18 -18.08 -1.12 -2.39
N LEU A 19 -18.21 0.21 -2.52
CA LEU A 19 -19.40 0.83 -3.12
C LEU A 19 -19.50 0.52 -4.61
N CYS A 20 -18.39 0.60 -5.34
CA CYS A 20 -18.36 0.30 -6.76
C CYS A 20 -18.66 -1.17 -7.07
N THR A 21 -18.20 -2.10 -6.22
CA THR A 21 -18.42 -3.54 -6.45
C THR A 21 -19.83 -4.01 -6.11
N LYS A 22 -20.67 -3.19 -5.46
CA LYS A 22 -22.11 -3.45 -5.28
C LYS A 22 -22.93 -3.29 -6.56
N PHE A 23 -22.37 -2.69 -7.61
CA PHE A 23 -23.00 -2.61 -8.92
C PHE A 23 -22.40 -3.67 -9.84
N TYR A 24 -23.24 -4.31 -10.66
CA TYR A 24 -22.78 -5.32 -11.61
C TYR A 24 -21.87 -4.68 -12.65
N VAL A 25 -20.83 -5.38 -13.11
CA VAL A 25 -19.82 -4.84 -14.04
C VAL A 25 -20.43 -4.17 -15.29
N ASP A 26 -21.49 -4.76 -15.84
CA ASP A 26 -22.17 -4.31 -17.06
C ASP A 26 -23.54 -3.68 -16.80
N PHE A 27 -23.77 -3.10 -15.61
CA PHE A 27 -25.05 -2.45 -15.26
C PHE A 27 -25.49 -1.36 -16.26
N VAL A 28 -24.57 -0.82 -17.06
CA VAL A 28 -24.83 0.19 -18.11
C VAL A 28 -25.45 -0.42 -19.36
N PHE A 29 -25.14 -1.68 -19.67
CA PHE A 29 -25.54 -2.35 -20.91
C PHE A 29 -26.65 -3.36 -20.71
N ILE A 30 -26.80 -3.88 -19.50
CA ILE A 30 -27.71 -4.98 -19.18
C ILE A 30 -28.55 -4.61 -17.95
N ASP A 31 -29.87 -4.78 -18.05
CA ASP A 31 -30.77 -4.67 -16.91
C ASP A 31 -30.45 -5.78 -15.90
N THR A 32 -29.87 -5.40 -14.76
CA THR A 32 -29.59 -6.30 -13.65
C THR A 32 -30.85 -6.96 -13.10
N SER A 33 -32.03 -6.38 -13.27
CA SER A 33 -33.32 -6.98 -12.88
C SER A 33 -33.74 -8.16 -13.76
N LYS A 34 -33.15 -8.31 -14.96
CA LYS A 34 -33.35 -9.47 -15.83
C LYS A 34 -32.34 -10.59 -15.55
N LEU A 35 -31.28 -10.31 -14.80
CA LEU A 35 -30.35 -11.31 -14.30
C LEU A 35 -30.78 -11.68 -12.90
N ASP A 36 -31.18 -12.93 -12.70
CA ASP A 36 -31.51 -13.49 -11.38
C ASP A 36 -30.24 -13.76 -10.55
N ILE A 37 -29.31 -12.79 -10.54
CA ILE A 37 -27.99 -12.86 -9.91
C ILE A 37 -27.90 -11.71 -8.92
N THR A 38 -27.80 -12.05 -7.65
CA THR A 38 -27.66 -11.09 -6.54
C THR A 38 -26.19 -10.86 -6.23
N SER A 39 -25.84 -9.76 -5.54
CA SER A 39 -24.47 -9.45 -5.11
C SER A 39 -23.80 -10.52 -4.23
N ASP A 40 -24.58 -11.49 -3.73
CA ASP A 40 -24.13 -12.61 -2.91
C ASP A 40 -23.79 -13.86 -3.75
N ASP A 41 -24.12 -13.88 -5.04
CA ASP A 41 -23.80 -14.99 -5.93
C ASP A 41 -22.30 -14.95 -6.30
N PRO A 42 -21.57 -16.09 -6.27
CA PRO A 42 -20.17 -16.16 -6.72
C PRO A 42 -19.94 -15.71 -8.16
N ARG A 43 -20.98 -15.66 -9.00
CA ARG A 43 -20.93 -15.16 -10.38
C ARG A 43 -20.96 -13.62 -10.46
N TRP A 44 -21.21 -12.94 -9.35
CA TRP A 44 -21.26 -11.49 -9.30
C TRP A 44 -19.87 -10.88 -9.47
N ILE A 45 -19.67 -10.18 -10.59
CA ILE A 45 -18.48 -9.36 -10.82
C ILE A 45 -18.90 -7.91 -10.65
N GLY A 46 -18.38 -7.26 -9.61
CA GLY A 46 -18.64 -5.87 -9.33
C GLY A 46 -17.96 -4.91 -10.32
N ALA A 47 -18.48 -3.70 -10.44
CA ALA A 47 -17.95 -2.64 -11.31
C ALA A 47 -16.61 -2.06 -10.79
N TRP A 48 -15.55 -2.86 -10.87
CA TRP A 48 -14.19 -2.54 -10.40
C TRP A 48 -13.60 -1.26 -11.04
N TRP A 49 -14.06 -0.90 -12.25
CA TRP A 49 -13.61 0.27 -12.98
C TRP A 49 -14.16 1.60 -12.45
N GLY A 50 -15.30 1.57 -11.74
CA GLY A 50 -16.03 2.78 -11.34
C GLY A 50 -15.21 3.73 -10.47
N GLY A 51 -14.39 3.18 -9.57
CA GLY A 51 -13.53 3.96 -8.70
C GLY A 51 -12.49 4.79 -9.45
N PHE A 52 -11.90 4.23 -10.53
CA PHE A 52 -10.90 4.95 -11.32
C PHE A 52 -11.49 6.15 -12.05
N LEU A 53 -12.70 6.01 -12.59
CA LEU A 53 -13.39 7.12 -13.26
C LEU A 53 -13.75 8.24 -12.26
N LEU A 54 -14.24 7.87 -11.08
CA LEU A 54 -14.54 8.86 -10.04
C LEU A 54 -13.28 9.61 -9.60
N CYS A 55 -12.21 8.88 -9.25
CA CYS A 55 -10.93 9.48 -8.87
C CYS A 55 -10.35 10.34 -10.00
N GLY A 56 -10.43 9.88 -11.24
CA GLY A 56 -9.99 10.63 -12.42
C GLY A 56 -10.76 11.93 -12.61
N ALA A 57 -12.09 11.90 -12.44
CA ALA A 57 -12.93 13.09 -12.51
C ALA A 57 -12.58 14.10 -11.40
N LEU A 58 -12.41 13.64 -10.16
CA LEU A 58 -12.00 14.50 -9.03
C LEU A 58 -10.64 15.15 -9.27
N LEU A 59 -9.66 14.39 -9.79
CA LEU A 59 -8.35 14.92 -10.14
C LEU A 59 -8.43 15.94 -11.28
N PHE A 60 -9.30 15.71 -12.27
CA PHE A 60 -9.54 16.67 -13.35
C PHE A 60 -10.18 17.96 -12.84
N PHE A 61 -11.16 17.90 -11.95
CA PHE A 61 -11.73 19.10 -11.34
C PHE A 61 -10.72 19.84 -10.46
N SER A 62 -9.89 19.11 -9.71
CA SER A 62 -8.81 19.70 -8.91
C SER A 62 -7.79 20.45 -9.78
N SER A 63 -7.43 19.88 -10.93
CA SER A 63 -6.49 20.54 -11.86
C SER A 63 -7.07 21.84 -12.44
N LEU A 64 -8.37 21.89 -12.72
CA LEU A 64 -9.07 23.11 -13.13
C LEU A 64 -8.92 24.24 -12.10
N PHE A 65 -9.03 23.94 -10.80
CA PHE A 65 -8.80 24.93 -9.75
C PHE A 65 -7.34 25.37 -9.66
N MET A 66 -6.38 24.49 -9.95
CA MET A 66 -4.97 24.86 -9.96
C MET A 66 -4.59 25.82 -11.10
N PHE A 67 -5.29 25.81 -12.24
CA PHE A 67 -5.07 26.80 -13.30
C PHE A 67 -5.41 28.24 -12.88
N GLY A 68 -6.17 28.43 -11.79
CA GLY A 68 -6.48 29.75 -11.23
C GLY A 68 -5.36 30.36 -10.38
N PHE A 69 -4.29 29.62 -10.09
CA PHE A 69 -3.18 30.16 -9.29
C PHE A 69 -2.25 31.05 -10.14
N PRO A 70 -1.88 32.25 -9.64
CA PRO A 70 -0.94 33.09 -10.33
C PRO A 70 0.42 32.37 -10.46
N GLN A 71 1.01 32.46 -11.65
CA GLN A 71 2.27 31.79 -12.00
C GLN A 71 3.46 32.26 -11.15
N THR A 72 3.31 33.41 -10.48
CA THR A 72 4.29 33.98 -9.56
C THR A 72 3.59 34.54 -8.33
N LEU A 73 3.98 34.07 -7.15
CA LEU A 73 3.81 34.86 -5.94
C LEU A 73 4.78 36.02 -6.07
N SER A 74 4.29 37.27 -5.98
CA SER A 74 5.17 38.42 -6.07
C SER A 74 6.24 38.34 -4.98
N ASP A 75 7.52 38.47 -5.34
CA ASP A 75 8.70 38.46 -4.45
C ASP A 75 8.71 39.60 -3.39
N ARG A 76 7.57 40.22 -3.11
CA ARG A 76 7.43 41.42 -2.26
C ARG A 76 7.58 41.18 -0.75
N GLU A 77 7.84 39.95 -0.31
CA GLU A 77 8.07 39.66 1.12
C GLU A 77 9.54 39.55 1.52
N LYS A 78 10.50 39.60 0.57
CA LYS A 78 11.92 39.52 0.94
C LYS A 78 12.53 40.84 1.45
N ASP A 79 11.81 41.95 1.34
CA ASP A 79 12.29 43.29 1.72
C ASP A 79 11.54 43.93 2.91
N ARG A 80 10.59 43.23 3.56
CA ARG A 80 9.73 43.90 4.56
C ARG A 80 9.48 43.24 5.90
N ASP A 81 10.09 42.10 6.23
CA ASP A 81 10.13 41.66 7.64
C ASP A 81 11.50 41.06 7.99
N GLY A 82 12.37 41.94 8.48
CA GLY A 82 13.41 41.52 9.40
C GLY A 82 12.74 41.13 10.72
N GLY A 83 12.58 39.83 10.95
CA GLY A 83 12.24 39.28 12.26
C GLY A 83 11.01 38.38 12.24
N GLY A 84 11.24 37.06 12.23
CA GLY A 84 10.18 36.08 12.44
C GLY A 84 10.55 34.73 11.86
N GLU A 85 10.79 33.77 12.74
CA GLU A 85 11.19 32.39 12.48
C GLU A 85 10.50 31.74 11.28
N SER A 86 11.29 31.37 10.26
CA SER A 86 10.88 30.37 9.28
C SER A 86 11.87 29.21 9.39
N GLU A 87 11.32 28.07 9.79
CA GLU A 87 11.97 26.79 10.02
C GLU A 87 13.12 26.52 9.06
N GLN A 88 14.34 26.69 9.55
CA GLN A 88 15.53 26.14 8.93
C GLN A 88 15.38 24.63 8.92
N ALA A 89 15.11 24.09 7.74
CA ALA A 89 15.35 22.70 7.43
C ALA A 89 16.71 22.30 8.00
N MET A 90 16.64 21.32 8.90
CA MET A 90 17.70 20.74 9.70
C MET A 90 18.91 20.33 8.84
N LEU A 91 19.85 21.26 8.61
CA LEU A 91 21.19 20.98 8.11
C LEU A 91 22.19 21.70 9.02
N PRO A 92 23.09 20.98 9.71
CA PRO A 92 24.18 21.59 10.43
C PRO A 92 25.12 22.29 9.44
N SER A 93 25.28 23.60 9.61
CA SER A 93 26.31 24.41 8.98
C SER A 93 27.69 24.05 9.55
N THR A 94 28.21 22.88 9.23
CA THR A 94 29.61 22.54 9.53
C THR A 94 30.40 22.54 8.24
N SER A 95 31.04 23.68 8.01
CA SER A 95 32.25 23.89 7.18
C SER A 95 32.88 22.61 6.61
N LEU A 96 32.65 22.34 5.33
CA LEU A 96 33.49 21.45 4.55
C LEU A 96 34.76 22.23 4.13
N PRO A 97 35.98 21.74 4.40
CA PRO A 97 37.19 22.34 3.88
C PRO A 97 37.21 22.13 2.37
N LEU A 98 37.12 23.22 1.62
CA LEU A 98 37.35 23.22 0.18
C LEU A 98 38.87 23.09 -0.04
N ASP A 99 39.31 21.88 -0.35
CA ASP A 99 40.63 21.60 -0.88
C ASP A 99 40.70 22.18 -2.31
N TYR A 100 41.13 23.45 -2.40
CA TYR A 100 41.44 24.13 -3.65
C TYR A 100 42.94 23.98 -3.90
N THR A 101 43.29 23.25 -4.96
CA THR A 101 44.65 23.15 -5.46
C THR A 101 45.17 24.53 -5.89
N GLU A 102 46.26 24.98 -5.26
CA GLU A 102 47.23 26.03 -5.64
C GLU A 102 47.58 26.00 -7.15
N MET A 103 47.86 27.04 -7.95
CA MET A 103 48.37 28.44 -7.89
C MET A 103 48.37 29.01 -9.37
N PRO A 104 48.79 30.25 -9.74
CA PRO A 104 49.30 31.38 -8.94
C PRO A 104 48.58 32.73 -9.14
N LYS A 105 48.87 33.63 -8.21
CA LYS A 105 48.46 35.03 -8.12
C LYS A 105 49.08 35.88 -9.25
N SER A 106 48.28 36.72 -9.91
CA SER A 106 48.75 37.94 -10.57
C SER A 106 47.81 39.12 -10.25
N SER A 107 48.43 40.28 -10.18
CA SER A 107 48.01 41.49 -9.46
C SER A 107 47.13 42.42 -10.30
N ASN A 108 46.34 43.22 -9.57
CA ASN A 108 45.86 44.58 -9.88
C ASN A 108 44.65 44.77 -10.81
N GLY A 109 43.57 45.29 -10.20
CA GLY A 109 43.07 46.63 -10.54
C GLY A 109 41.83 46.76 -11.43
N VAL A 110 40.90 47.58 -10.91
CA VAL A 110 39.90 48.40 -11.63
C VAL A 110 38.57 47.73 -11.98
N GLY A 111 37.50 48.38 -11.52
CA GLY A 111 36.12 47.90 -11.54
C GLY A 111 35.49 47.80 -12.91
N ARG A 112 34.48 46.93 -12.97
CA ARG A 112 33.48 46.91 -14.04
C ARG A 112 32.15 46.43 -13.48
N ASN A 113 31.21 47.36 -13.36
CA ASN A 113 29.79 47.05 -13.34
C ASN A 113 29.47 46.36 -14.65
N ASN A 114 29.26 45.04 -14.59
CA ASN A 114 28.60 44.31 -15.65
C ASN A 114 27.54 43.45 -14.97
N HIS A 115 26.30 43.73 -15.34
CA HIS A 115 25.13 42.93 -15.05
C HIS A 115 25.30 41.58 -15.75
N GLU A 116 25.94 40.63 -15.07
CA GLU A 116 26.07 39.26 -15.54
C GLU A 116 24.70 38.58 -15.36
N PRO A 117 24.10 37.97 -16.41
CA PRO A 117 22.91 37.18 -16.22
C PRO A 117 23.32 36.04 -15.28
N ILE A 118 22.68 35.98 -14.11
CA ILE A 118 22.81 34.85 -13.20
C ILE A 118 22.31 33.62 -13.96
N ASN A 119 23.23 32.94 -14.63
CA ASN A 119 23.05 31.57 -15.06
C ASN A 119 22.90 30.77 -13.77
N GLY A 120 21.66 30.66 -13.28
CA GLY A 120 21.30 29.69 -12.27
C GLY A 120 21.85 28.32 -12.72
N PRO A 121 22.38 27.50 -11.79
CA PRO A 121 22.94 26.22 -12.17
C PRO A 121 21.92 25.47 -13.01
N THR A 122 22.32 25.08 -14.23
CA THR A 122 21.46 24.35 -15.16
C THR A 122 20.86 23.12 -14.45
N CYS A 123 19.62 22.73 -14.78
CA CYS A 123 18.93 21.57 -14.18
C CYS A 123 19.84 20.31 -14.12
N PHE A 124 20.69 20.12 -15.14
CA PHE A 124 21.71 19.07 -15.20
C PHE A 124 22.79 19.17 -14.12
N GLN A 125 23.19 20.37 -13.74
CA GLN A 125 24.17 20.63 -12.69
C GLN A 125 23.56 20.34 -11.31
N GLN A 126 22.29 20.71 -11.08
CA GLN A 126 21.52 20.30 -9.88
C GLN A 126 21.34 18.77 -9.81
N LEU A 127 21.00 18.10 -10.92
CA LEU A 127 20.82 16.64 -10.96
C LEU A 127 22.10 15.87 -10.61
N ARG A 128 23.27 16.41 -10.94
CA ARG A 128 24.58 15.81 -10.64
C ARG A 128 24.96 15.90 -9.16
N VAL A 129 24.41 16.87 -8.42
CA VAL A 129 24.65 17.00 -6.98
C VAL A 129 23.79 16.03 -6.16
N ILE A 130 22.60 15.68 -6.64
CA ILE A 130 21.66 14.77 -5.98
C ILE A 130 22.33 13.45 -5.55
N PRO A 131 22.98 12.65 -6.42
CA PRO A 131 23.57 11.38 -6.01
C PRO A 131 24.66 11.54 -4.95
N LYS A 132 25.41 12.65 -4.98
CA LYS A 132 26.45 12.94 -3.97
C LYS A 132 25.84 13.25 -2.61
N VAL A 133 24.75 14.03 -2.58
CA VAL A 133 24.01 14.37 -1.35
C VAL A 133 23.26 13.15 -0.83
N THR A 134 22.58 12.39 -1.69
CA THR A 134 21.89 11.15 -1.31
C THR A 134 22.85 10.13 -0.72
N LYS A 135 24.05 9.95 -1.30
CA LYS A 135 25.08 9.08 -0.74
C LYS A 135 25.52 9.53 0.66
N HIS A 136 25.72 10.84 0.85
CA HIS A 136 26.08 11.39 2.15
C HIS A 136 24.96 11.18 3.20
N LEU A 137 23.71 11.35 2.79
CA LEU A 137 22.54 11.14 3.64
C LEU A 137 22.38 9.67 4.04
N LEU A 138 22.56 8.75 3.09
CA LEU A 138 22.54 7.29 3.32
C LEU A 138 23.76 6.77 4.11
N SER A 139 24.86 7.50 4.16
CA SER A 139 25.98 7.18 5.05
C SER A 139 25.67 7.48 6.52
N ASN A 140 24.62 8.27 6.82
CA ASN A 140 24.18 8.46 8.19
C ASN A 140 23.34 7.25 8.65
N PRO A 141 23.81 6.45 9.62
CA PRO A 141 23.15 5.21 10.02
C PRO A 141 21.74 5.44 10.59
N VAL A 142 21.49 6.58 11.24
CA VAL A 142 20.18 6.92 11.81
C VAL A 142 19.18 7.18 10.70
N PHE A 143 19.57 7.96 9.69
CA PHE A 143 18.71 8.28 8.54
C PHE A 143 18.38 7.02 7.73
N THR A 144 19.38 6.17 7.48
CA THR A 144 19.20 4.92 6.74
C THR A 144 18.28 3.95 7.47
N CYS A 145 18.43 3.82 8.80
CA CYS A 145 17.55 2.97 9.61
C CYS A 145 16.09 3.45 9.57
N ILE A 146 15.84 4.76 9.72
CA ILE A 146 14.49 5.33 9.65
C ILE A 146 13.88 5.13 8.26
N THR A 147 14.66 5.36 7.21
CA THR A 147 14.18 5.22 5.83
C THR A 147 13.85 3.76 5.51
N LEU A 148 14.71 2.81 5.91
CA LEU A 148 14.47 1.39 5.73
C LEU A 148 13.22 0.94 6.49
N ALA A 149 13.03 1.41 7.73
CA ALA A 149 11.83 1.12 8.52
C ALA A 149 10.56 1.64 7.82
N ALA A 150 10.58 2.87 7.31
CA ALA A 150 9.45 3.43 6.56
C ALA A 150 9.15 2.64 5.28
N CYS A 151 10.18 2.21 4.54
CA CYS A 151 10.00 1.37 3.36
C CYS A 151 9.36 0.01 3.70
N MET A 152 9.81 -0.63 4.78
CA MET A 152 9.24 -1.90 5.24
C MET A 152 7.78 -1.72 5.69
N GLU A 153 7.47 -0.65 6.40
CA GLU A 153 6.10 -0.31 6.82
C GLU A 153 5.17 -0.13 5.61
N ILE A 154 5.60 0.63 4.59
CA ILE A 154 4.83 0.81 3.35
C ILE A 154 4.65 -0.53 2.63
N GLY A 155 5.69 -1.38 2.60
CA GLY A 155 5.61 -2.72 2.03
C GLY A 155 4.58 -3.60 2.71
N VAL A 156 4.52 -3.57 4.04
CA VAL A 156 3.51 -4.30 4.83
C VAL A 156 2.12 -3.79 4.51
N VAL A 157 1.89 -2.47 4.54
CA VAL A 157 0.57 -1.88 4.21
C VAL A 157 0.14 -2.24 2.79
N ALA A 158 1.06 -2.18 1.81
CA ALA A 158 0.77 -2.54 0.43
C ALA A 158 0.43 -4.04 0.29
N GLY A 159 1.16 -4.92 0.97
CA GLY A 159 0.88 -6.36 0.99
C GLY A 159 -0.48 -6.68 1.59
N PHE A 160 -0.81 -6.11 2.75
CA PHE A 160 -2.14 -6.26 3.35
C PHE A 160 -3.23 -5.70 2.44
N ALA A 161 -3.03 -4.53 1.87
CA ALA A 161 -4.00 -3.95 0.94
C ALA A 161 -4.25 -4.86 -0.28
N ALA A 162 -3.20 -5.42 -0.88
CA ALA A 162 -3.34 -6.24 -2.08
C ALA A 162 -3.99 -7.61 -1.81
N PHE A 163 -3.65 -8.26 -0.70
CA PHE A 163 -3.99 -9.68 -0.48
C PHE A 163 -5.07 -9.92 0.56
N LEU A 164 -5.25 -9.03 1.54
CA LEU A 164 -6.15 -9.28 2.66
C LEU A 164 -7.62 -9.36 2.22
N GLY A 165 -8.06 -8.50 1.30
CA GLY A 165 -9.43 -8.57 0.77
C GLY A 165 -9.72 -9.92 0.13
N LYS A 166 -8.81 -10.40 -0.73
CA LYS A 166 -8.92 -11.72 -1.37
C LYS A 166 -8.83 -12.87 -0.36
N TYR A 167 -7.98 -12.74 0.64
CA TYR A 167 -7.93 -13.71 1.73
C TYR A 167 -9.28 -13.80 2.45
N LEU A 168 -9.92 -12.67 2.76
CA LEU A 168 -11.23 -12.63 3.40
C LEU A 168 -12.33 -13.23 2.52
N GLU A 169 -12.32 -12.92 1.22
CA GLU A 169 -13.25 -13.52 0.25
C GLU A 169 -13.12 -15.04 0.21
N GLN A 170 -11.89 -15.56 0.13
CA GLN A 170 -11.65 -16.99 -0.07
C GLN A 170 -11.79 -17.82 1.22
N GLN A 171 -11.33 -17.29 2.36
CA GLN A 171 -11.34 -18.04 3.62
C GLN A 171 -12.66 -17.93 4.38
N PHE A 172 -13.32 -16.77 4.33
CA PHE A 172 -14.58 -16.54 5.05
C PHE A 172 -15.80 -16.54 4.12
N ASN A 173 -15.61 -16.86 2.84
CA ASN A 173 -16.66 -16.87 1.82
C ASN A 173 -17.46 -15.54 1.78
N LEU A 174 -16.76 -14.43 1.98
CA LEU A 174 -17.35 -13.10 1.96
C LEU A 174 -17.43 -12.60 0.52
N THR A 175 -18.49 -11.86 0.22
CA THR A 175 -18.60 -11.14 -1.06
C THR A 175 -17.51 -10.07 -1.17
N THR A 176 -17.06 -9.76 -2.39
CA THR A 176 -16.05 -8.72 -2.62
C THR A 176 -16.42 -7.36 -2.00
N SER A 177 -17.71 -7.00 -2.02
CA SER A 177 -18.18 -5.75 -1.40
C SER A 177 -18.07 -5.79 0.13
N SER A 178 -18.47 -6.89 0.78
CA SER A 178 -18.44 -7.02 2.24
C SER A 178 -17.00 -7.12 2.78
N ALA A 179 -16.12 -7.85 2.10
CA ALA A 179 -14.70 -7.94 2.44
C ALA A 179 -14.01 -6.57 2.36
N ASN A 180 -14.19 -5.84 1.25
CA ASN A 180 -13.63 -4.49 1.11
C ASN A 180 -14.25 -3.49 2.09
N GLN A 181 -15.53 -3.63 2.42
CA GLN A 181 -16.18 -2.79 3.43
C GLN A 181 -15.57 -3.02 4.81
N LEU A 182 -15.36 -4.28 5.21
CA LEU A 182 -14.76 -4.62 6.49
C LEU A 182 -13.34 -4.03 6.59
N LEU A 183 -12.54 -4.16 5.53
CA LEU A 183 -11.19 -3.61 5.49
C LEU A 183 -11.19 -2.07 5.61
N GLY A 184 -12.04 -1.38 4.85
CA GLY A 184 -12.17 0.08 4.92
C GLY A 184 -12.67 0.57 6.28
N MET A 185 -13.73 -0.03 6.83
CA MET A 185 -14.33 0.39 8.10
C MET A 185 -13.44 0.10 9.31
N THR A 186 -12.61 -0.94 9.27
CA THR A 186 -11.69 -1.26 10.37
C THR A 186 -10.38 -0.48 10.27
N ALA A 187 -9.87 -0.24 9.06
CA ALA A 187 -8.61 0.49 8.88
C ALA A 187 -8.67 1.95 9.36
N ILE A 188 -9.76 2.68 9.07
CA ILE A 188 -9.92 4.09 9.45
C ILE A 188 -9.83 4.30 10.97
N PRO A 189 -10.66 3.65 11.82
CA PRO A 189 -10.60 3.85 13.26
C PRO A 189 -9.27 3.37 13.84
N CYS A 190 -8.71 2.25 13.34
CA CYS A 190 -7.39 1.78 13.77
C CYS A 190 -6.28 2.81 13.48
N ALA A 191 -6.29 3.40 12.28
CA ALA A 191 -5.35 4.46 11.92
C ALA A 191 -5.53 5.72 12.80
N CYS A 192 -6.76 6.18 12.97
CA CYS A 192 -7.06 7.34 13.83
C CYS A 192 -6.60 7.11 15.27
N LEU A 193 -6.92 5.95 15.84
CA LEU A 193 -6.50 5.58 17.19
C LEU A 193 -4.98 5.49 17.30
N GLY A 194 -4.30 4.85 16.36
CA GLY A 194 -2.84 4.73 16.35
C GLY A 194 -2.13 6.09 16.30
N ILE A 195 -2.57 6.99 15.41
CA ILE A 195 -2.01 8.34 15.29
C ILE A 195 -2.27 9.15 16.57
N PHE A 196 -3.49 9.08 17.10
CA PHE A 196 -3.87 9.81 18.30
C PHE A 196 -3.11 9.31 19.54
N LEU A 197 -3.04 7.99 19.76
CA LEU A 197 -2.27 7.41 20.85
C LEU A 197 -0.78 7.71 20.70
N GLY A 198 -0.22 7.60 19.49
CA GLY A 198 1.19 7.92 19.24
C GLY A 198 1.52 9.37 19.60
N GLY A 199 0.69 10.32 19.15
CA GLY A 199 0.85 11.74 19.49
C GLY A 199 0.68 12.03 20.97
N LEU A 200 -0.34 11.42 21.61
CA LEU A 200 -0.58 11.57 23.05
C LEU A 200 0.57 11.02 23.88
N LEU A 201 1.14 9.88 23.47
CA LEU A 201 2.24 9.22 24.18
C LEU A 201 3.53 10.04 24.09
N VAL A 202 3.85 10.60 22.92
CA VAL A 202 4.99 11.53 22.76
C VAL A 202 4.80 12.79 23.62
N LYS A 203 3.59 13.37 23.62
CA LYS A 203 3.26 14.56 24.40
C LYS A 203 3.30 14.30 25.91
N LYS A 204 2.77 13.18 26.38
CA LYS A 204 2.72 12.84 27.81
C LYS A 204 4.10 12.50 28.39
N LEU A 205 4.95 11.86 27.60
CA LEU A 205 6.28 11.44 28.04
C LEU A 205 7.36 12.50 27.81
N ASN A 206 7.03 13.66 27.21
CA ASN A 206 7.99 14.73 26.85
C ASN A 206 9.26 14.16 26.19
N LEU A 207 9.09 13.23 25.25
CA LEU A 207 10.21 12.49 24.68
C LEU A 207 11.07 13.40 23.79
N SER A 208 12.36 13.44 24.08
CA SER A 208 13.36 13.95 23.13
C SER A 208 13.39 13.08 21.86
N ALA A 209 13.90 13.60 20.74
CA ALA A 209 13.97 12.89 19.46
C ALA A 209 14.58 11.48 19.59
N LEU A 210 15.62 11.32 20.43
CA LEU A 210 16.22 10.01 20.70
C LEU A 210 15.28 9.07 21.47
N GLY A 211 14.49 9.61 22.40
CA GLY A 211 13.47 8.86 23.14
C GLY A 211 12.32 8.41 22.25
N ALA A 212 11.86 9.27 21.35
CA ALA A 212 10.83 8.94 20.37
C ALA A 212 11.29 7.83 19.41
N ILE A 213 12.54 7.91 18.93
CA ILE A 213 13.14 6.88 18.06
C ILE A 213 13.24 5.52 18.78
N ARG A 214 13.68 5.50 20.05
CA ARG A 214 13.74 4.25 20.85
C ARG A 214 12.35 3.65 21.07
N MET A 215 11.36 4.48 21.35
CA MET A 215 9.98 4.04 21.51
C MET A 215 9.43 3.47 20.19
N ALA A 216 9.67 4.12 19.06
CA ALA A 216 9.25 3.63 17.75
C ALA A 216 9.90 2.28 17.40
N MET A 217 11.19 2.09 17.73
CA MET A 217 11.85 0.79 17.58
C MET A 217 11.21 -0.29 18.45
N LEU A 218 10.89 0.02 19.72
CA LEU A 218 10.22 -0.93 20.62
C LEU A 218 8.83 -1.32 20.09
N VAL A 219 8.03 -0.36 19.63
CA VAL A 219 6.70 -0.63 19.06
C VAL A 219 6.79 -1.50 17.80
N ASN A 220 7.75 -1.23 16.91
CA ASN A 220 7.99 -2.06 15.73
C ASN A 220 8.40 -3.50 16.09
N LEU A 221 9.24 -3.65 17.12
CA LEU A 221 9.64 -4.98 17.60
C LEU A 221 8.45 -5.77 18.16
N ILE A 222 7.62 -5.12 18.98
CA ILE A 222 6.39 -5.71 19.53
C ILE A 222 5.43 -6.08 18.40
N SER A 223 5.21 -5.18 17.44
CA SER A 223 4.37 -5.41 16.26
C SER A 223 4.84 -6.62 15.45
N THR A 224 6.15 -6.71 15.19
CA THR A 224 6.75 -7.85 14.49
C THR A 224 6.52 -9.16 15.25
N ALA A 225 6.71 -9.16 16.58
CA ALA A 225 6.43 -10.34 17.40
C ALA A 225 4.95 -10.76 17.36
N CYS A 226 4.02 -9.79 17.35
CA CYS A 226 2.59 -10.06 17.17
C CYS A 226 2.29 -10.67 15.79
N TYR A 227 2.88 -10.15 14.70
CA TYR A 227 2.72 -10.72 13.37
C TYR A 227 3.27 -12.15 13.26
N VAL A 228 4.43 -12.42 13.86
CA VAL A 228 4.97 -13.78 13.91
C VAL A 228 4.06 -14.72 14.72
N SER A 229 3.44 -14.23 15.80
CA SER A 229 2.49 -15.03 16.58
C SER A 229 1.28 -15.46 15.76
N PHE A 230 0.79 -14.62 14.84
CA PHE A 230 -0.32 -14.99 13.95
C PHE A 230 0.01 -16.18 13.03
N LEU A 231 1.27 -16.48 12.75
CA LEU A 231 1.64 -17.68 11.98
C LEU A 231 1.38 -18.98 12.75
N PHE A 232 1.33 -18.91 14.08
CA PHE A 232 1.09 -20.06 14.96
C PHE A 232 -0.38 -20.16 15.41
N LEU A 233 -1.13 -19.05 15.35
CA LEU A 233 -2.58 -19.01 15.59
C LEU A 233 -3.32 -19.43 14.31
N GLY A 234 -3.29 -20.73 14.00
CA GLY A 234 -4.06 -21.33 12.91
C GLY A 234 -5.29 -22.09 13.43
N CYS A 235 -6.30 -22.21 12.58
CA CYS A 235 -7.34 -23.23 12.73
C CYS A 235 -6.96 -24.46 11.92
N ASP A 236 -7.47 -25.63 12.31
CA ASP A 236 -7.33 -26.83 11.50
C ASP A 236 -7.93 -26.58 10.12
N THR A 237 -7.09 -26.70 9.08
CA THR A 237 -7.56 -26.65 7.69
C THR A 237 -8.49 -27.85 7.47
N GLY A 238 -9.71 -27.60 7.01
CA GLY A 238 -10.69 -28.66 6.76
C GLY A 238 -10.15 -29.76 5.84
N PRO A 239 -10.63 -31.02 5.97
CA PRO A 239 -10.14 -32.12 5.16
C PRO A 239 -10.53 -31.91 3.69
N VAL A 240 -9.52 -31.87 2.81
CA VAL A 240 -9.64 -31.73 1.36
C VAL A 240 -9.11 -32.99 0.73
N ALA A 241 -9.96 -33.65 -0.06
CA ALA A 241 -9.64 -34.90 -0.73
C ALA A 241 -8.46 -34.72 -1.70
N GLY A 242 -7.40 -35.51 -1.53
CA GLY A 242 -6.19 -35.45 -2.34
C GLY A 242 -5.12 -34.45 -1.89
N VAL A 243 -5.39 -33.67 -0.84
CA VAL A 243 -4.41 -32.71 -0.28
C VAL A 243 -4.10 -33.04 1.18
N THR A 244 -5.13 -33.09 2.03
CA THR A 244 -4.98 -33.38 3.47
C THR A 244 -5.50 -34.76 3.85
N VAL A 245 -6.41 -35.33 3.06
CA VAL A 245 -6.90 -36.71 3.23
C VAL A 245 -6.75 -37.50 1.94
N ALA A 246 -6.44 -38.80 2.07
CA ALA A 246 -6.36 -39.73 0.94
C ALA A 246 -7.68 -39.76 0.17
N TYR A 247 -7.58 -39.91 -1.14
CA TYR A 247 -8.75 -39.92 -2.01
C TYR A 247 -9.25 -41.37 -2.11
N GLY A 248 -10.21 -41.73 -1.27
CA GLY A 248 -10.55 -43.14 -1.06
C GLY A 248 -9.50 -43.84 -0.19
N ASN A 249 -8.91 -44.94 -0.69
CA ASN A 249 -7.91 -45.72 0.04
C ASN A 249 -6.46 -45.44 -0.39
N GLU A 250 -6.22 -44.54 -1.35
CA GLU A 250 -4.88 -44.27 -1.90
C GLU A 250 -4.44 -42.82 -1.66
N THR A 251 -3.17 -42.63 -1.28
CA THR A 251 -2.55 -41.31 -1.17
C THR A 251 -2.12 -40.85 -2.56
N LEU A 252 -2.87 -39.91 -3.13
CA LEU A 252 -2.57 -39.34 -4.45
C LEU A 252 -1.19 -38.69 -4.48
N ARG A 253 -0.40 -38.99 -5.52
CA ARG A 253 0.83 -38.26 -5.82
C ARG A 253 0.48 -37.02 -6.65
N VAL A 254 1.26 -35.95 -6.46
CA VAL A 254 1.08 -34.68 -7.17
C VAL A 254 1.16 -34.93 -8.69
N GLY A 255 0.03 -34.74 -9.39
CA GLY A 255 -0.07 -34.89 -10.84
C GLY A 255 -0.79 -36.15 -11.34
N GLU A 256 -1.14 -37.10 -10.48
CA GLU A 256 -1.96 -38.27 -10.83
C GLU A 256 -3.45 -37.99 -10.61
N LYS A 257 -4.29 -38.48 -11.53
CA LYS A 257 -5.75 -38.42 -11.36
C LYS A 257 -6.17 -39.54 -10.40
N PRO A 258 -7.01 -39.26 -9.38
CA PRO A 258 -7.60 -40.31 -8.57
C PRO A 258 -8.45 -41.26 -9.42
N GLU A 259 -8.04 -42.52 -9.51
CA GLU A 259 -8.85 -43.60 -10.07
C GLU A 259 -9.68 -44.24 -8.96
N VAL A 260 -10.79 -43.60 -8.60
CA VAL A 260 -11.75 -44.17 -7.64
C VAL A 260 -12.97 -44.75 -8.34
N PRO A 261 -13.67 -45.73 -7.72
CA PRO A 261 -14.87 -46.33 -8.28
C PRO A 261 -15.97 -45.33 -8.63
N CYS A 262 -16.12 -44.24 -7.85
CA CYS A 262 -17.12 -43.22 -8.13
C CYS A 262 -16.83 -42.39 -9.40
N MET A 263 -15.57 -42.36 -9.86
CA MET A 263 -15.14 -41.62 -11.05
C MET A 263 -15.08 -42.50 -12.30
N SER A 264 -15.25 -43.83 -12.16
CA SER A 264 -15.15 -44.79 -13.28
C SER A 264 -16.13 -44.51 -14.44
N ASN A 265 -17.22 -43.80 -14.17
CA ASN A 265 -18.24 -43.44 -15.17
C ASN A 265 -18.28 -41.94 -15.51
N CYS A 266 -17.33 -41.13 -15.02
CA CYS A 266 -17.36 -39.67 -15.17
C CYS A 266 -16.04 -39.11 -15.74
N ASN A 267 -16.11 -38.37 -16.85
CA ASN A 267 -14.96 -37.64 -17.41
C ASN A 267 -14.75 -36.30 -16.68
N CYS A 268 -14.17 -36.34 -15.47
CA CYS A 268 -13.89 -35.14 -14.70
C CYS A 268 -12.66 -34.39 -15.24
N TYR A 269 -12.81 -33.07 -15.43
CA TYR A 269 -11.72 -32.17 -15.81
C TYR A 269 -11.17 -31.45 -14.59
N THR A 270 -9.84 -31.35 -14.50
CA THR A 270 -9.13 -30.60 -13.43
C THR A 270 -8.99 -29.11 -13.73
N SER A 271 -9.43 -28.65 -14.91
CA SER A 271 -9.32 -27.25 -15.34
C SER A 271 -10.32 -26.32 -14.67
N SER A 272 -11.41 -26.84 -14.10
CA SER A 272 -12.43 -26.07 -13.37
C SER A 272 -12.55 -26.56 -11.94
N VAL A 273 -12.24 -25.68 -10.98
CA VAL A 273 -12.34 -25.96 -9.55
C VAL A 273 -13.58 -25.30 -9.00
N SER A 274 -14.48 -26.11 -8.43
CA SER A 274 -15.72 -25.64 -7.79
C SER A 274 -15.90 -26.48 -6.53
N PRO A 275 -15.22 -26.12 -5.43
CA PRO A 275 -15.10 -26.99 -4.28
C PRO A 275 -16.47 -27.26 -3.67
N VAL A 276 -16.75 -28.53 -3.39
CA VAL A 276 -18.01 -28.96 -2.76
C VAL A 276 -17.72 -29.76 -1.50
N CYS A 277 -18.54 -29.56 -0.47
CA CYS A 277 -18.45 -30.35 0.75
C CYS A 277 -19.30 -31.62 0.59
N GLY A 278 -18.67 -32.79 0.73
CA GLY A 278 -19.36 -34.07 0.75
C GLY A 278 -20.08 -34.31 2.07
N SER A 279 -21.03 -35.25 2.09
CA SER A 279 -21.75 -35.65 3.31
C SER A 279 -20.86 -36.26 4.40
N ASN A 280 -19.66 -36.69 4.01
CA ASN A 280 -18.58 -37.16 4.90
C ASN A 280 -17.76 -36.02 5.53
N GLY A 281 -18.09 -34.75 5.27
CA GLY A 281 -17.37 -33.59 5.78
C GLY A 281 -16.05 -33.31 5.07
N VAL A 282 -15.77 -33.97 3.95
CA VAL A 282 -14.56 -33.77 3.13
C VAL A 282 -14.87 -32.86 1.95
N THR A 283 -13.99 -31.90 1.69
CA THR A 283 -14.12 -31.01 0.53
C THR A 283 -13.46 -31.63 -0.70
N TYR A 284 -14.19 -31.69 -1.81
CA TYR A 284 -13.74 -32.23 -3.10
C TYR A 284 -13.50 -31.08 -4.09
N LEU A 285 -12.62 -31.31 -5.08
CA LEU A 285 -12.26 -30.32 -6.10
C LEU A 285 -13.46 -29.84 -6.95
N SER A 286 -14.39 -30.75 -7.24
CA SER A 286 -15.67 -30.44 -7.88
C SER A 286 -16.73 -31.50 -7.54
N SER A 287 -17.99 -31.24 -7.88
CA SER A 287 -19.08 -32.22 -7.76
C SER A 287 -18.80 -33.53 -8.50
N CYS A 288 -18.12 -33.48 -9.64
CA CYS A 288 -17.70 -34.65 -10.41
C CYS A 288 -16.71 -35.51 -9.61
N PHE A 289 -15.73 -34.88 -8.96
CA PHE A 289 -14.79 -35.57 -8.07
C PHE A 289 -15.51 -36.19 -6.86
N ALA A 290 -16.54 -35.53 -6.32
CA ALA A 290 -17.39 -36.11 -5.28
C ALA A 290 -18.24 -37.32 -5.74
N GLY A 291 -18.23 -37.70 -7.03
CA GLY A 291 -18.98 -38.83 -7.58
C GLY A 291 -20.40 -38.48 -8.03
N CYS A 292 -20.75 -37.20 -8.13
CA CYS A 292 -22.03 -36.76 -8.66
C CYS A 292 -22.00 -36.82 -10.19
N THR A 293 -23.01 -37.47 -10.80
CA THR A 293 -23.15 -37.58 -12.26
C THR A 293 -23.80 -36.34 -12.89
N THR A 294 -24.40 -35.47 -12.09
CA THR A 294 -25.00 -34.17 -12.46
C THR A 294 -25.08 -33.28 -11.23
#